data_AF-K3V8E5-F1
#
_entry.id   AF-K3V8E5-F1
#
_cell.length_a   1.000
_cell.length_b   1.000
_cell.length_c   1.000
_cell.angle_alpha   90.00
_cell.angle_beta   90.00
_cell.angle_gamma   90.00
#
_symmetry.space_group_name_H-M   'P 1'
#
loop_
_entity.id
_entity.type
_entity.pdbx_description
1 polymer ?
#
loop_
_entity_poly.entity_id
_entity_poly.type
_entity_poly.pdbx_seq_one_letter_code
_entity_poly.pdbx_strand_id
1 'polypeptide(L)'
;MTGTENKLGSVAAGSINSVPKSFRSGHAPRPNDAFIALMGITGSGKSSFISKCTDKSATIGHDMISCTSIVDVYPYEVTPDFTVYLIDTPGFDDTGRSDTEVLSEIAAWLTDSYKHEIRLHGIIYLHRISDVRMQGSAKKNLVTFKELCGEDALKKVVLASTMWDIIPAEKATKREQELKDTPEFWGWMLSKGSSVHRYNNTAESAREIILSLTGHNAPIATDLQKQMVDEGKSLDETSAGQGLRSELLKERQKLTQERQELLTLIEAAKEKHDVDTEEALQEESDRYTVLIKRAEDSAKALSISMTNLILKRDLRIAEMTKEMREVQNEYEMNFRLMRLDQIKPYMLELARANETMQSNEVELQEFQDGKRMELGCLIAVSDQRTAWIARYENNNWRWSATFERHYPELAKEIKSYGLNAVRLCAFGPGPGERYYTGWDEFRIYSCSPKFTKAMKSIKNNSSIGSVIAVAFGHGSSFLVSYGFENGHLGWTHDLQGYYPSLNRFLNSQKKLGDKISIHAATLDPFSSAGLVGGN
;
A
#
# COMPACT_ATOMS: atom_id res chain seq x y z
N MET A 1 38.71 -4.67 -52.20
CA MET A 1 39.71 -3.92 -51.41
C MET A 1 39.13 -2.54 -51.18
N THR A 2 38.31 -2.40 -50.13
CA THR A 2 38.66 -1.87 -48.79
C THR A 2 38.63 -0.35 -48.75
N GLY A 3 37.64 0.20 -48.04
CA GLY A 3 37.50 1.63 -47.75
C GLY A 3 36.21 1.87 -46.98
N THR A 4 36.26 1.62 -45.68
CA THR A 4 35.23 1.80 -44.64
C THR A 4 34.84 3.26 -44.42
N GLU A 5 33.54 3.56 -44.36
CA GLU A 5 33.01 4.68 -43.55
C GLU A 5 31.70 4.26 -42.85
N ASN A 6 31.73 4.42 -41.52
CA ASN A 6 30.65 4.21 -40.57
C ASN A 6 29.43 5.09 -40.90
N LYS A 7 28.27 4.48 -41.16
CA LYS A 7 26.97 5.15 -40.99
C LYS A 7 26.36 4.72 -39.66
N LEU A 8 26.48 5.58 -38.65
CA LEU A 8 25.51 5.66 -37.56
C LEU A 8 24.15 5.98 -38.19
N GLY A 9 23.31 4.97 -38.35
CA GLY A 9 21.90 5.14 -38.66
C GLY A 9 21.16 5.52 -37.38
N SER A 10 20.73 6.77 -37.29
CA SER A 10 19.78 7.25 -36.29
C SER A 10 18.52 6.40 -36.34
N VAL A 11 18.27 5.60 -35.30
CA VAL A 11 16.96 4.99 -35.08
C VAL A 11 16.00 6.14 -34.75
N ALA A 12 15.12 6.44 -35.68
CA ALA A 12 14.04 7.39 -35.50
C ALA A 12 13.19 6.94 -34.31
N ALA A 13 13.11 7.80 -33.30
CA ALA A 13 12.18 7.70 -32.20
C ALA A 13 10.75 7.75 -32.77
N GLY A 14 10.14 6.58 -32.96
CA GLY A 14 8.72 6.44 -33.24
C GLY A 14 7.92 6.94 -32.03
N SER A 15 6.98 7.84 -32.31
CA SER A 15 6.16 8.55 -31.33
C SER A 15 5.40 7.58 -30.40
N ILE A 16 5.81 7.54 -29.13
CA ILE A 16 5.08 6.89 -28.03
C ILE A 16 4.00 7.87 -27.60
N ASN A 17 2.84 7.84 -28.25
CA ASN A 17 1.68 8.66 -27.89
C ASN A 17 0.38 7.91 -28.24
N SER A 18 0.09 6.78 -27.57
CA SER A 18 -1.26 6.18 -27.62
C SER A 18 -1.52 5.08 -26.58
N VAL A 19 -0.85 5.04 -25.42
CA VAL A 19 -1.32 4.16 -24.34
C VAL A 19 -2.54 4.82 -23.70
N PRO A 20 -3.73 4.18 -23.72
CA PRO A 20 -4.91 4.72 -23.03
C PRO A 20 -4.58 5.00 -21.57
N LYS A 21 -5.13 6.08 -21.02
CA LYS A 21 -4.91 6.52 -19.62
C LYS A 21 -5.37 5.49 -18.55
N SER A 22 -5.86 4.32 -18.95
CA SER A 22 -6.41 3.25 -18.11
C SER A 22 -5.39 2.20 -17.62
N PHE A 23 -4.14 2.22 -18.09
CA PHE A 23 -3.10 1.27 -17.66
C PHE A 23 -2.40 1.75 -16.37
N ARG A 24 -2.89 1.33 -15.20
CA ARG A 24 -2.39 1.78 -13.87
C ARG A 24 -0.98 1.30 -13.46
N SER A 25 -0.09 0.90 -14.37
CA SER A 25 1.19 0.26 -13.96
C SER A 25 2.38 0.34 -14.93
N GLY A 26 2.45 1.37 -15.77
CA GLY A 26 3.73 1.88 -16.26
C GLY A 26 4.48 1.09 -17.34
N HIS A 27 3.90 0.01 -17.89
CA HIS A 27 4.44 -0.65 -19.08
C HIS A 27 3.38 -0.69 -20.18
N ALA A 28 3.73 -0.16 -21.35
CA ALA A 28 2.90 -0.26 -22.54
C ALA A 28 2.75 -1.74 -22.94
N PRO A 29 1.54 -2.19 -23.34
CA PRO A 29 1.33 -3.57 -23.76
C PRO A 29 2.21 -3.92 -24.96
N ARG A 30 2.82 -5.11 -24.92
CA ARG A 30 3.60 -5.69 -26.02
C ARG A 30 2.67 -6.40 -27.01
N PRO A 31 3.10 -6.63 -28.27
CA PRO A 31 2.28 -7.32 -29.27
C PRO A 31 1.82 -8.73 -28.88
N ASN A 32 2.58 -9.41 -28.01
CA ASN A 32 2.27 -10.76 -27.55
C ASN A 32 1.47 -10.79 -26.25
N ASP A 33 1.22 -9.63 -25.61
CA ASP A 33 0.48 -9.60 -24.35
C ASP A 33 -1.02 -9.83 -24.58
N ALA A 34 -1.67 -10.49 -23.63
CA ALA A 34 -3.08 -10.87 -23.73
C ALA A 34 -3.97 -9.98 -22.86
N PHE A 35 -5.22 -9.78 -23.28
CA PHE A 35 -6.22 -9.01 -22.55
C PHE A 35 -7.41 -9.90 -22.19
N ILE A 36 -7.74 -10.02 -20.90
CA ILE A 36 -8.83 -10.86 -20.42
C ILE A 36 -9.79 -10.03 -19.57
N ALA A 37 -11.07 -9.99 -19.97
CA ALA A 37 -12.10 -9.30 -19.21
C ALA A 37 -12.73 -10.21 -18.15
N LEU A 38 -12.91 -9.70 -16.93
CA LEU A 38 -13.65 -10.40 -15.87
C LEU A 38 -15.04 -9.78 -15.79
N MET A 39 -16.08 -10.60 -15.96
CA MET A 39 -17.49 -10.20 -15.86
C MET A 39 -18.25 -11.07 -14.88
N GLY A 40 -19.38 -10.58 -14.38
CA GLY A 40 -20.23 -11.29 -13.42
C GLY A 40 -20.92 -10.34 -12.46
N ILE A 41 -21.94 -10.83 -11.75
CA ILE A 41 -22.68 -10.03 -10.75
C ILE A 41 -21.77 -9.48 -9.64
N THR A 42 -22.22 -8.46 -8.93
CA THR A 42 -21.58 -7.95 -7.72
C THR A 42 -21.42 -9.07 -6.68
N GLY A 43 -20.24 -9.14 -6.05
CA GLY A 43 -19.91 -10.19 -5.08
C GLY A 43 -19.59 -11.56 -5.67
N SER A 44 -19.51 -11.74 -6.99
CA SER A 44 -19.12 -13.02 -7.63
C SER A 44 -17.66 -13.44 -7.42
N GLY A 45 -16.81 -12.53 -6.93
CA GLY A 45 -15.40 -12.80 -6.65
C GLY A 45 -14.39 -12.22 -7.66
N LYS A 46 -14.81 -11.33 -8.58
CA LYS A 46 -13.93 -10.70 -9.60
C LYS A 46 -12.64 -10.11 -9.01
N SER A 47 -12.76 -9.16 -8.08
CA SER A 47 -11.59 -8.51 -7.48
C SER A 47 -10.77 -9.47 -6.61
N SER A 48 -11.41 -10.48 -5.99
CA SER A 48 -10.71 -11.55 -5.27
C SER A 48 -9.95 -12.49 -6.23
N PHE A 49 -10.41 -12.68 -7.46
CA PHE A 49 -9.70 -13.45 -8.47
C PHE A 49 -8.44 -12.71 -8.91
N ILE A 50 -8.54 -11.41 -9.18
CA ILE A 50 -7.41 -10.56 -9.58
C ILE A 50 -6.36 -10.46 -8.47
N SER A 51 -6.78 -10.29 -7.21
CA SER A 51 -5.86 -10.19 -6.09
C SER A 51 -5.08 -11.49 -5.83
N LYS A 52 -5.63 -12.65 -6.18
CA LYS A 52 -4.94 -13.94 -6.09
C LYS A 52 -3.92 -14.18 -7.21
N CYS A 53 -4.10 -13.52 -8.35
CA CYS A 53 -3.17 -13.64 -9.48
C CYS A 53 -2.02 -12.64 -9.38
N THR A 54 -2.29 -11.43 -8.89
CA THR A 54 -1.31 -10.36 -8.88
C THR A 54 -0.54 -10.35 -7.56
N ASP A 55 0.79 -10.46 -7.60
CA ASP A 55 1.71 -10.39 -6.43
C ASP A 55 1.73 -9.01 -5.74
N LYS A 56 0.74 -8.18 -6.03
CA LYS A 56 0.38 -7.11 -5.13
C LYS A 56 -0.32 -7.77 -3.92
N SER A 57 0.47 -7.96 -2.87
CA SER A 57 0.14 -7.22 -1.65
C SER A 57 -0.12 -5.77 -2.08
N ALA A 58 -1.32 -5.49 -2.56
CA ALA A 58 -1.77 -4.14 -2.83
C ALA A 58 -1.59 -3.46 -1.49
N THR A 59 -0.60 -2.57 -1.42
CA THR A 59 -0.44 -1.53 -0.42
C THR A 59 -1.46 -1.69 0.72
N ILE A 60 -1.18 -2.60 1.68
CA ILE A 60 -1.92 -2.61 2.95
C ILE A 60 -1.38 -1.38 3.66
N GLY A 61 -1.95 -0.27 3.24
CA GLY A 61 -1.61 1.10 3.55
C GLY A 61 -2.80 1.88 3.07
N HIS A 62 -3.93 1.62 3.75
CA HIS A 62 -5.20 2.34 3.67
C HIS A 62 -5.82 2.39 2.27
N ASP A 63 -6.73 1.45 1.99
CA ASP A 63 -8.06 1.76 1.43
C ASP A 63 -8.76 0.46 1.00
N MET A 64 -9.60 -0.06 1.89
CA MET A 64 -10.72 -0.95 1.52
C MET A 64 -11.81 -0.11 0.82
N ILE A 65 -11.48 0.48 -0.32
CA ILE A 65 -12.47 1.05 -1.25
C ILE A 65 -12.24 0.43 -2.62
N SER A 66 -12.30 -0.91 -2.68
CA SER A 66 -12.49 -1.62 -3.94
C SER A 66 -13.99 -1.88 -4.11
N CYS A 67 -14.72 -0.81 -4.37
CA CYS A 67 -15.95 -0.91 -5.13
C CYS A 67 -15.55 -0.55 -6.55
N THR A 68 -15.55 -1.52 -7.48
CA THR A 68 -15.26 -1.27 -8.90
C THR A 68 -16.36 -0.44 -9.52
N SER A 69 -16.34 0.86 -9.24
CA SER A 69 -17.20 1.86 -9.86
C SER A 69 -16.71 2.25 -11.26
N ILE A 70 -15.48 1.86 -11.62
CA ILE A 70 -14.85 2.05 -12.94
C ILE A 70 -14.15 0.75 -13.39
N VAL A 71 -14.04 0.54 -14.71
CA VAL A 71 -13.22 -0.52 -15.29
C VAL A 71 -11.73 -0.25 -15.09
N ASP A 72 -11.04 -1.13 -14.36
CA ASP A 72 -9.60 -1.04 -14.09
C ASP A 72 -8.82 -2.19 -14.75
N VAL A 73 -7.55 -1.94 -15.09
CA VAL A 73 -6.70 -2.92 -15.79
C VAL A 73 -5.46 -3.26 -14.96
N TYR A 74 -5.26 -4.55 -14.70
CA TYR A 74 -4.23 -5.10 -13.84
C TYR A 74 -3.29 -6.04 -14.63
N PRO A 75 -1.98 -5.77 -14.70
CA PRO A 75 -1.04 -6.68 -15.33
C PRO A 75 -0.77 -7.88 -14.42
N TYR A 76 -0.76 -9.06 -15.03
CA TYR A 76 -0.36 -10.34 -14.44
C TYR A 76 0.75 -10.92 -15.29
N GLU A 77 1.98 -10.88 -14.78
CA GLU A 77 3.14 -11.42 -15.47
C GLU A 77 3.13 -12.96 -15.38
N VAL A 78 2.87 -13.61 -16.52
CA VAL A 78 2.86 -15.08 -16.60
C VAL A 78 4.27 -15.61 -16.84
N THR A 79 5.02 -14.92 -17.69
CA THR A 79 6.46 -15.11 -17.91
C THR A 79 7.09 -13.73 -18.19
N PRO A 80 8.43 -13.58 -18.12
CA PRO A 80 9.09 -12.30 -18.41
C PRO A 80 8.72 -11.69 -19.76
N ASP A 81 8.40 -12.53 -20.75
CA ASP A 81 8.06 -12.13 -22.12
C ASP A 81 6.55 -12.12 -22.42
N PHE A 82 5.70 -12.49 -21.44
CA PHE A 82 4.26 -12.60 -21.64
C PHE A 82 3.47 -12.12 -20.42
N THR A 83 2.74 -11.02 -20.60
CA THR A 83 1.87 -10.42 -19.59
C THR A 83 0.41 -10.56 -20.00
N VAL A 84 -0.43 -10.92 -19.04
CA VAL A 84 -1.88 -10.93 -19.18
C VAL A 84 -2.44 -9.72 -18.46
N TYR A 85 -3.15 -8.85 -19.17
CA TYR A 85 -3.88 -7.72 -18.61
C TYR A 85 -5.30 -8.18 -18.23
N LEU A 86 -5.56 -8.28 -16.93
CA LEU A 86 -6.86 -8.59 -16.36
C LEU A 86 -7.68 -7.29 -16.22
N ILE A 87 -8.82 -7.25 -16.88
CA ILE A 87 -9.72 -6.09 -16.89
C ILE A 87 -10.84 -6.36 -15.90
N ASP A 88 -10.82 -5.67 -14.76
CA ASP A 88 -11.89 -5.74 -13.77
C ASP A 88 -13.06 -4.88 -14.24
N THR A 89 -14.22 -5.49 -14.44
CA THR A 89 -15.43 -4.76 -14.83
C THR A 89 -16.35 -4.55 -13.63
N PRO A 90 -17.12 -3.45 -13.57
CA PRO A 90 -18.17 -3.29 -12.57
C PRO A 90 -19.14 -4.48 -12.58
N GLY A 91 -19.59 -4.90 -11.41
CA GLY A 91 -20.60 -5.96 -11.31
C GLY A 91 -21.99 -5.45 -11.70
N PHE A 92 -22.76 -6.27 -12.41
CA PHE A 92 -24.21 -6.08 -12.51
C PHE A 92 -24.86 -6.38 -11.15
N ASP A 93 -26.03 -5.79 -10.86
CA ASP A 93 -26.71 -5.89 -9.56
C ASP A 93 -25.96 -5.21 -8.39
N ASP A 94 -25.39 -4.03 -8.64
CA ASP A 94 -24.85 -3.15 -7.60
C ASP A 94 -25.99 -2.33 -6.96
N THR A 95 -26.13 -2.40 -5.64
CA THR A 95 -27.16 -1.65 -4.89
C THR A 95 -27.11 -0.13 -5.13
N GLY A 96 -25.96 0.40 -5.56
CA GLY A 96 -25.78 1.82 -5.86
C GLY A 96 -25.95 2.20 -7.33
N ARG A 97 -26.11 1.24 -8.27
CA ARG A 97 -26.04 1.50 -9.72
C ARG A 97 -27.08 0.71 -10.50
N SER A 98 -27.59 1.31 -11.57
CA SER A 98 -28.49 0.61 -12.49
C SER A 98 -27.73 -0.32 -13.44
N ASP A 99 -28.36 -1.42 -13.86
CA ASP A 99 -27.81 -2.31 -14.90
C ASP A 99 -27.48 -1.55 -16.20
N THR A 100 -28.26 -0.51 -16.52
CA THR A 100 -28.00 0.38 -17.66
C THR A 100 -26.67 1.10 -17.52
N GLU A 101 -26.34 1.60 -16.33
CA GLU A 101 -25.06 2.28 -16.07
C GLU A 101 -23.88 1.30 -16.12
N VAL A 102 -24.06 0.07 -15.63
CA VAL A 102 -23.04 -0.98 -15.69
C VAL A 102 -22.78 -1.36 -17.15
N LEU A 103 -23.83 -1.64 -17.92
CA LEU A 103 -23.70 -1.95 -19.35
C LEU A 103 -23.06 -0.79 -20.13
N SER A 104 -23.46 0.45 -19.85
CA SER A 104 -22.90 1.66 -20.48
C SER A 104 -21.40 1.79 -20.25
N GLU A 105 -20.93 1.48 -19.04
CA GLU A 105 -19.52 1.55 -18.69
C GLU A 105 -18.69 0.44 -19.35
N ILE A 106 -19.22 -0.79 -19.34
CA ILE A 106 -18.60 -1.91 -20.06
C ILE A 106 -18.54 -1.60 -21.56
N ALA A 107 -19.62 -1.06 -22.14
CA ALA A 107 -19.68 -0.65 -23.54
C ALA A 107 -18.66 0.45 -23.86
N ALA A 108 -18.57 1.49 -23.02
CA ALA A 108 -17.59 2.57 -23.19
C ALA A 108 -16.16 2.02 -23.23
N TRP A 109 -15.81 1.11 -22.31
CA TRP A 109 -14.48 0.52 -22.26
C TRP A 109 -14.20 -0.42 -23.44
N LEU A 110 -15.15 -1.30 -23.79
CA LEU A 110 -14.99 -2.25 -24.90
C LEU A 110 -14.87 -1.55 -26.25
N THR A 111 -15.64 -0.49 -26.46
CA THR A 111 -15.64 0.24 -27.73
C THR A 111 -14.41 1.15 -27.86
N ASP A 112 -13.99 1.81 -26.78
CA ASP A 112 -12.75 2.60 -26.73
C ASP A 112 -11.50 1.73 -26.94
N SER A 113 -11.40 0.58 -26.25
CA SER A 113 -10.31 -0.38 -26.46
C SER A 113 -10.28 -0.91 -27.89
N TYR A 114 -11.45 -1.22 -28.47
CA TYR A 114 -11.56 -1.68 -29.85
C TYR A 114 -11.09 -0.61 -30.87
N LYS A 115 -11.38 0.68 -30.65
CA LYS A 115 -10.86 1.76 -31.51
C LYS A 115 -9.35 1.92 -31.45
N HIS A 116 -8.74 1.63 -30.31
CA HIS A 116 -7.30 1.71 -30.11
C HIS A 116 -6.58 0.40 -30.40
N GLU A 117 -7.19 -0.51 -31.16
CA GLU A 117 -6.63 -1.82 -31.55
C GLU A 117 -6.29 -2.75 -30.37
N ILE A 118 -6.79 -2.44 -29.17
CA ILE A 118 -6.71 -3.33 -28.01
C ILE A 118 -7.84 -4.34 -28.13
N ARG A 119 -7.48 -5.60 -28.33
CA ARG A 119 -8.44 -6.68 -28.55
C ARG A 119 -8.42 -7.67 -27.38
N LEU A 120 -9.61 -8.18 -27.05
CA LEU A 120 -9.74 -9.21 -26.03
C LEU A 120 -9.22 -10.55 -26.54
N HIS A 121 -8.54 -11.29 -25.68
CA HIS A 121 -8.10 -12.66 -25.90
C HIS A 121 -9.04 -13.66 -25.23
N GLY A 122 -9.76 -13.21 -24.19
CA GLY A 122 -10.80 -14.00 -23.57
C GLY A 122 -11.65 -13.21 -22.59
N ILE A 123 -12.73 -13.84 -22.13
CA ILE A 123 -13.63 -13.29 -21.12
C ILE A 123 -13.86 -14.38 -20.07
N ILE A 124 -13.72 -14.03 -18.80
CA ILE A 124 -14.05 -14.90 -17.67
C ILE A 124 -15.35 -14.40 -17.06
N TYR A 125 -16.41 -15.22 -17.11
CA TYR A 125 -17.66 -14.95 -16.42
C TYR A 125 -17.70 -15.69 -15.09
N LEU A 126 -17.67 -14.94 -13.97
CA LEU A 126 -17.69 -15.48 -12.62
C LEU A 126 -19.12 -15.59 -12.08
N HIS A 127 -19.46 -16.76 -11.55
CA HIS A 127 -20.78 -17.07 -10.99
C HIS A 127 -20.66 -17.78 -9.64
N ARG A 128 -21.43 -17.36 -8.63
CA ARG A 128 -21.41 -17.99 -7.31
C ARG A 128 -22.24 -19.27 -7.31
N ILE A 129 -21.63 -20.40 -6.97
CA ILE A 129 -22.36 -21.68 -6.87
C ILE A 129 -23.30 -21.75 -5.66
N SER A 130 -23.12 -20.84 -4.69
CA SER A 130 -23.96 -20.69 -3.51
C SER A 130 -25.37 -20.19 -3.82
N ASP A 131 -25.58 -19.54 -4.97
CA ASP A 131 -26.86 -18.93 -5.31
C ASP A 131 -27.93 -20.04 -5.49
N VAL A 132 -29.03 -19.90 -4.76
CA VAL A 132 -30.01 -20.99 -4.61
C VAL A 132 -30.84 -21.21 -5.88
N ARG A 133 -30.98 -20.16 -6.70
CA ARG A 133 -31.74 -20.18 -7.95
C ARG A 133 -31.11 -19.21 -8.94
N MET A 134 -31.07 -19.59 -10.21
CA MET A 134 -30.84 -18.68 -11.34
C MET A 134 -32.12 -17.87 -11.64
N GLN A 135 -32.54 -17.02 -10.69
CA GLN A 135 -33.73 -16.17 -10.80
C GLN A 135 -33.35 -14.69 -10.62
N GLY A 136 -34.21 -13.80 -11.12
CA GLY A 136 -34.04 -12.34 -10.97
C GLY A 136 -32.83 -11.79 -11.71
N SER A 137 -32.03 -10.96 -11.03
CA SER A 137 -30.89 -10.20 -11.56
C SER A 137 -29.81 -11.07 -12.20
N ALA A 138 -29.51 -12.24 -11.63
CA ALA A 138 -28.49 -13.16 -12.16
C ALA A 138 -28.84 -13.70 -13.56
N LYS A 139 -30.12 -14.04 -13.79
CA LYS A 139 -30.60 -14.48 -15.12
C LYS A 139 -30.58 -13.33 -16.12
N LYS A 140 -31.05 -12.15 -15.72
CA LYS A 140 -31.03 -10.92 -16.54
C LYS A 140 -29.62 -10.54 -16.98
N ASN A 141 -28.66 -10.58 -16.05
CA ASN A 141 -27.23 -10.36 -16.34
C ASN A 141 -26.73 -11.40 -17.35
N LEU A 142 -26.98 -12.70 -17.11
CA LEU A 142 -26.49 -13.74 -18.01
C LEU A 142 -27.03 -13.59 -19.45
N VAL A 143 -28.30 -13.22 -19.60
CA VAL A 143 -28.88 -12.90 -20.93
C VAL A 143 -28.17 -11.71 -21.56
N THR A 144 -28.00 -10.62 -20.81
CA THR A 144 -27.30 -9.41 -21.30
C THR A 144 -25.85 -9.73 -21.69
N PHE A 145 -25.17 -10.58 -20.93
CA PHE A 145 -23.81 -11.05 -21.20
C PHE A 145 -23.73 -11.88 -22.49
N LYS A 146 -24.68 -12.80 -22.72
CA LYS A 146 -24.78 -13.60 -23.96
C LYS A 146 -24.90 -12.69 -25.18
N GLU A 147 -25.82 -11.74 -25.13
CA GLU A 147 -26.08 -10.78 -26.21
C GLU A 147 -24.90 -9.82 -26.44
N LEU A 148 -24.20 -9.44 -25.36
CA LEU A 148 -22.99 -8.61 -25.45
C LEU A 148 -21.86 -9.34 -26.16
N CYS A 149 -21.64 -10.60 -25.80
CA CYS A 149 -20.56 -11.41 -26.36
C CYS A 149 -20.82 -11.72 -27.83
N GLY A 150 -22.01 -12.21 -28.16
CA GLY A 150 -22.29 -12.76 -29.49
C GLY A 150 -21.71 -14.17 -29.67
N GLU A 151 -22.22 -14.91 -30.67
CA GLU A 151 -21.88 -16.33 -30.85
C GLU A 151 -20.38 -16.56 -31.05
N ASP A 152 -19.73 -15.70 -31.85
CA ASP A 152 -18.31 -15.82 -32.15
C ASP A 152 -17.45 -15.74 -30.89
N ALA A 153 -17.79 -14.83 -29.98
CA ALA A 153 -17.01 -14.55 -28.77
C ALA A 153 -17.07 -15.68 -27.74
N LEU A 154 -18.14 -16.49 -27.74
CA LEU A 154 -18.37 -17.53 -26.75
C LEU A 154 -17.28 -18.61 -26.74
N LYS A 155 -16.60 -18.86 -27.86
CA LYS A 155 -15.45 -19.78 -27.93
C LYS A 155 -14.22 -19.30 -27.14
N LYS A 156 -14.23 -18.05 -26.66
CA LYS A 156 -13.20 -17.44 -25.81
C LYS A 156 -13.77 -17.03 -24.45
N VAL A 157 -14.91 -17.59 -24.07
CA VAL A 157 -15.52 -17.38 -22.77
C VAL A 157 -15.23 -18.58 -21.86
N VAL A 158 -14.66 -18.32 -20.69
CA VAL A 158 -14.62 -19.26 -19.57
C VAL A 158 -15.74 -18.91 -18.60
N LEU A 159 -16.61 -19.89 -18.34
CA LEU A 159 -17.62 -19.85 -17.31
C LEU A 159 -17.02 -20.42 -16.02
N ALA A 160 -16.69 -19.56 -15.07
CA ALA A 160 -16.02 -19.92 -13.83
C ALA A 160 -17.00 -19.88 -12.65
N SER A 161 -17.19 -21.03 -11.99
CA SER A 161 -17.99 -21.12 -10.76
C SER A 161 -17.11 -20.83 -9.53
N THR A 162 -17.60 -20.02 -8.60
CA THR A 162 -16.90 -19.57 -7.38
C THR A 162 -17.64 -20.00 -6.11
N MET A 163 -17.04 -19.79 -4.93
CA MET A 163 -17.64 -20.06 -3.61
C MET A 163 -17.96 -21.54 -3.34
N TRP A 164 -17.10 -22.42 -3.83
CA TRP A 164 -17.19 -23.87 -3.62
C TRP A 164 -17.02 -24.29 -2.15
N ASP A 165 -16.42 -23.43 -1.33
CA ASP A 165 -16.17 -23.58 0.10
C ASP A 165 -17.38 -23.25 0.99
N ILE A 166 -18.43 -22.62 0.45
CA ILE A 166 -19.58 -22.13 1.24
C ILE A 166 -20.71 -23.16 1.36
N ILE A 167 -20.82 -24.10 0.42
CA ILE A 167 -21.91 -25.08 0.40
C ILE A 167 -21.39 -26.52 0.25
N PRO A 168 -22.14 -27.54 0.71
CA PRO A 168 -21.72 -28.93 0.58
C PRO A 168 -21.45 -29.32 -0.87
N ALA A 169 -20.37 -30.07 -1.10
CA ALA A 169 -19.86 -30.42 -2.44
C ALA A 169 -20.91 -31.12 -3.32
N GLU A 170 -21.75 -31.99 -2.75
CA GLU A 170 -22.84 -32.66 -3.47
C GLU A 170 -23.86 -31.66 -4.03
N LYS A 171 -24.27 -30.68 -3.21
CA LYS A 171 -25.22 -29.64 -3.59
C LYS A 171 -24.61 -28.70 -4.62
N ALA A 172 -23.34 -28.33 -4.46
CA ALA A 172 -22.60 -27.50 -5.42
C ALA A 172 -22.49 -28.19 -6.78
N THR A 173 -22.14 -29.48 -6.78
CA THR A 173 -22.02 -30.28 -8.01
C THR A 173 -23.35 -30.39 -8.74
N LYS A 174 -24.46 -30.63 -8.02
CA LYS A 174 -25.80 -30.65 -8.62
C LYS A 174 -26.17 -29.31 -9.26
N ARG A 175 -25.85 -28.19 -8.63
CA ARG A 175 -26.09 -26.85 -9.18
C ARG A 175 -25.22 -26.55 -10.39
N GLU A 176 -23.95 -26.95 -10.36
CA GLU A 176 -23.07 -26.82 -11.52
C GLU A 176 -23.62 -27.61 -12.72
N GLN A 177 -24.15 -28.81 -12.46
CA GLN A 177 -24.78 -29.63 -13.48
C GLN A 177 -26.05 -28.96 -14.04
N GLU A 178 -26.91 -28.41 -13.18
CA GLU A 178 -28.08 -27.65 -13.60
C GLU A 178 -27.70 -26.43 -14.48
N LEU A 179 -26.63 -25.71 -14.11
CA LEU A 179 -26.11 -24.61 -14.93
C LEU A 179 -25.69 -25.10 -16.32
N LYS A 180 -24.96 -26.22 -16.38
CA LYS A 180 -24.46 -26.82 -17.63
C LYS A 180 -25.57 -27.36 -18.53
N ASP A 181 -26.57 -28.02 -17.94
CA ASP A 181 -27.60 -28.73 -18.71
C ASP A 181 -28.72 -27.81 -19.20
N THR A 182 -28.95 -26.68 -18.51
CA THR A 182 -30.04 -25.76 -18.84
C THR A 182 -29.61 -24.80 -19.97
N PRO A 183 -30.26 -24.83 -21.16
CA PRO A 183 -29.89 -23.96 -22.29
C PRO A 183 -29.98 -22.46 -21.95
N GLU A 184 -30.98 -22.07 -21.15
CA GLU A 184 -31.17 -20.70 -20.68
C GLU A 184 -30.02 -20.24 -19.77
N PHE A 185 -29.28 -21.16 -19.14
CA PHE A 185 -28.12 -20.88 -18.31
C PHE A 185 -26.82 -21.07 -19.12
N TRP A 186 -25.98 -22.03 -18.78
CA TRP A 186 -24.70 -22.24 -19.46
C TRP A 186 -24.80 -23.14 -20.69
N GLY A 187 -25.81 -24.00 -20.78
CA GLY A 187 -25.92 -25.01 -21.83
C GLY A 187 -25.80 -24.47 -23.26
N TRP A 188 -26.46 -23.36 -23.57
CA TRP A 188 -26.33 -22.74 -24.90
C TRP A 188 -24.91 -22.22 -25.15
N MET A 189 -24.27 -21.57 -24.18
CA MET A 189 -22.89 -21.06 -24.35
C MET A 189 -21.88 -22.20 -24.51
N LEU A 190 -22.08 -23.30 -23.78
CA LEU A 190 -21.28 -24.53 -23.93
C LEU A 190 -21.42 -25.13 -25.32
N SER A 191 -22.64 -25.16 -25.87
CA SER A 191 -22.89 -25.63 -27.24
C SER A 191 -22.19 -24.77 -28.30
N LYS A 192 -21.86 -23.51 -27.97
CA LYS A 192 -21.14 -22.55 -28.82
C LYS A 192 -19.63 -22.49 -28.54
N GLY A 193 -19.12 -23.34 -27.65
CA GLY A 193 -17.68 -23.52 -27.43
C GLY A 193 -17.11 -22.83 -26.18
N SER A 194 -17.94 -22.28 -25.29
CA SER A 194 -17.45 -21.84 -23.97
C SER A 194 -16.96 -23.03 -23.14
N SER A 195 -15.99 -22.80 -22.25
CA SER A 195 -15.51 -23.81 -21.31
C SER A 195 -15.98 -23.54 -19.89
N VAL A 196 -16.04 -24.58 -19.04
CA VAL A 196 -16.38 -24.43 -17.62
C VAL A 196 -15.18 -24.74 -16.75
N HIS A 197 -14.93 -23.90 -15.76
CA HIS A 197 -13.91 -24.13 -14.75
C HIS A 197 -14.46 -23.89 -13.34
N ARG A 198 -13.86 -24.54 -12.35
CA ARG A 198 -14.13 -24.30 -10.92
C ARG A 198 -13.01 -23.43 -10.36
N TYR A 199 -13.38 -22.30 -9.78
CA TYR A 199 -12.44 -21.43 -9.07
C TYR A 199 -12.50 -21.72 -7.58
N ASN A 200 -11.40 -22.26 -7.03
CA ASN A 200 -11.30 -22.73 -5.65
C ASN A 200 -10.71 -21.66 -4.71
N ASN A 201 -10.76 -20.38 -5.10
CA ASN A 201 -10.21 -19.27 -4.33
C ASN A 201 -8.69 -19.37 -4.08
N THR A 202 -7.95 -20.03 -4.98
CA THR A 202 -6.48 -20.17 -4.91
C THR A 202 -5.79 -19.56 -6.13
N ALA A 203 -4.53 -19.16 -5.97
CA ALA A 203 -3.72 -18.61 -7.06
C ALA A 203 -3.54 -19.62 -8.21
N GLU A 204 -3.41 -20.91 -7.88
CA GLU A 204 -3.26 -21.99 -8.85
C GLU A 204 -4.51 -22.13 -9.71
N SER A 205 -5.69 -22.21 -9.10
CA SER A 205 -6.95 -22.31 -9.84
C SER A 205 -7.23 -21.07 -10.70
N ALA A 206 -6.84 -19.87 -10.24
CA ALA A 206 -6.96 -18.66 -11.04
C ALA A 206 -6.00 -18.66 -12.24
N ARG A 207 -4.75 -19.08 -12.02
CA ARG A 207 -3.73 -19.23 -13.07
C ARG A 207 -4.16 -20.24 -14.13
N GLU A 208 -4.71 -21.39 -13.74
CA GLU A 208 -5.23 -22.40 -14.68
C GLU A 208 -6.34 -21.84 -15.58
N ILE A 209 -7.27 -21.08 -14.99
CA ILE A 209 -8.36 -20.41 -15.71
C ILE A 209 -7.82 -19.36 -16.69
N ILE A 210 -6.83 -18.56 -16.28
CA ILE A 210 -6.20 -17.58 -17.17
C ILE A 210 -5.51 -18.28 -18.34
N LEU A 211 -4.69 -19.30 -18.04
CA LEU A 211 -3.89 -19.97 -19.05
C LEU A 211 -4.74 -20.67 -20.11
N SER A 212 -5.93 -21.18 -19.75
CA SER A 212 -6.84 -21.80 -20.71
C SER A 212 -7.31 -20.84 -21.81
N LEU A 213 -7.30 -19.53 -21.55
CA LEU A 213 -7.63 -18.48 -22.53
C LEU A 213 -6.43 -17.99 -23.33
N THR A 214 -5.20 -18.19 -22.84
CA THR A 214 -3.97 -17.67 -23.47
C THR A 214 -3.43 -18.52 -24.62
N GLY A 215 -3.87 -19.77 -24.77
CA GLY A 215 -3.44 -20.68 -25.84
C GLY A 215 -4.01 -20.36 -27.23
N HIS A 216 -4.58 -19.18 -27.42
CA HIS A 216 -5.38 -18.82 -28.57
C HIS A 216 -4.81 -17.58 -29.27
N ASN A 217 -4.14 -17.79 -30.40
CA ASN A 217 -3.38 -16.75 -31.11
C ASN A 217 -4.23 -15.64 -31.77
N ALA A 218 -5.56 -15.76 -31.78
CA ALA A 218 -6.42 -14.81 -32.47
C ALA A 218 -7.27 -14.02 -31.47
N PRO A 219 -7.17 -12.67 -31.44
CA PRO A 219 -8.06 -11.84 -30.67
C PRO A 219 -9.51 -11.99 -31.09
N ILE A 220 -10.43 -11.60 -30.21
CA ILE A 220 -11.86 -11.64 -30.43
C ILE A 220 -12.51 -10.27 -30.29
N ALA A 221 -13.52 -10.03 -31.13
CA ALA A 221 -14.42 -8.89 -31.06
C ALA A 221 -15.79 -9.39 -30.61
N THR A 222 -16.36 -8.75 -29.60
CA THR A 222 -17.72 -9.04 -29.17
C THR A 222 -18.74 -8.41 -30.13
N ASP A 223 -19.96 -8.94 -30.18
CA ASP A 223 -21.01 -8.35 -31.02
C ASP A 223 -21.31 -6.90 -30.62
N LEU A 224 -21.22 -6.56 -29.34
CA LEU A 224 -21.32 -5.17 -28.89
C LEU A 224 -20.28 -4.26 -29.56
N GLN A 225 -19.02 -4.70 -29.65
CA GLN A 225 -17.95 -3.93 -30.29
C GLN A 225 -18.23 -3.74 -31.78
N LYS A 226 -18.60 -4.82 -32.49
CA LYS A 226 -18.94 -4.78 -33.91
C LYS A 226 -20.13 -3.85 -34.17
N GLN A 227 -21.21 -4.00 -33.40
CA GLN A 227 -22.44 -3.22 -33.57
C GLN A 227 -22.23 -1.72 -33.30
N MET A 228 -21.50 -1.36 -32.24
CA MET A 228 -21.31 0.05 -31.90
C MET A 228 -20.20 0.74 -32.71
N VAL A 229 -19.14 0.01 -33.08
CA VAL A 229 -17.98 0.59 -33.77
C VAL A 229 -18.07 0.41 -35.28
N ASP A 230 -18.34 -0.81 -35.75
CA ASP A 230 -18.34 -1.12 -37.19
C ASP A 230 -19.68 -0.76 -37.84
N GLU A 231 -20.80 -1.00 -37.16
CA GLU A 231 -22.16 -0.70 -37.66
C GLU A 231 -22.68 0.69 -37.21
N GLY A 232 -22.04 1.33 -36.24
CA GLY A 232 -22.39 2.68 -35.77
C GLY A 232 -23.68 2.78 -34.93
N LYS A 233 -24.17 1.67 -34.37
CA LYS A 233 -25.39 1.61 -33.56
C LYS A 233 -25.24 2.33 -32.20
N SER A 234 -26.32 2.95 -31.72
CA SER A 234 -26.40 3.37 -30.31
C SER A 234 -26.58 2.18 -29.39
N LEU A 235 -26.31 2.35 -28.08
CA LEU A 235 -26.34 1.24 -27.13
C LEU A 235 -27.70 0.53 -27.10
N ASP A 236 -28.82 1.25 -27.18
CA ASP A 236 -30.17 0.69 -27.21
C ASP A 236 -30.53 -0.07 -28.50
N GLU A 237 -29.79 0.17 -29.59
CA GLU A 237 -29.95 -0.53 -30.87
C GLU A 237 -29.14 -1.84 -30.92
N THR A 238 -28.17 -2.01 -30.03
CA THR A 238 -27.37 -3.26 -29.92
C THR A 238 -28.19 -4.42 -29.37
N SER A 239 -27.77 -5.67 -29.67
CA SER A 239 -28.44 -6.86 -29.12
C SER A 239 -28.48 -6.84 -27.59
N ALA A 240 -27.37 -6.45 -26.94
CA ALA A 240 -27.29 -6.35 -25.49
C ALA A 240 -28.21 -5.27 -24.92
N GLY A 241 -28.27 -4.09 -25.56
CA GLY A 241 -29.16 -3.01 -25.15
C GLY A 241 -30.63 -3.34 -25.36
N GLN A 242 -30.99 -3.99 -26.46
CA GLN A 242 -32.35 -4.48 -26.72
C GLN A 242 -32.77 -5.54 -25.69
N GLY A 243 -31.89 -6.48 -25.37
CA GLY A 243 -32.11 -7.49 -24.33
C GLY A 243 -32.39 -6.84 -22.98
N LEU A 244 -31.54 -5.91 -22.54
CA LEU A 244 -31.72 -5.19 -21.28
C LEU A 244 -33.00 -4.33 -21.29
N ARG A 245 -33.27 -3.63 -22.39
CA ARG A 245 -34.48 -2.80 -22.55
C ARG A 245 -35.75 -3.64 -22.47
N SER A 246 -35.77 -4.81 -23.09
CA SER A 246 -36.90 -5.75 -23.01
C SER A 246 -37.21 -6.13 -21.57
N GLU A 247 -36.18 -6.46 -20.79
CA GLU A 247 -36.34 -6.81 -19.38
C GLU A 247 -36.81 -5.62 -18.52
N LEU A 248 -36.26 -4.41 -18.74
CA LEU A 248 -36.73 -3.20 -18.06
C LEU A 248 -38.20 -2.88 -18.38
N LEU A 249 -38.64 -3.11 -19.62
CA LEU A 249 -40.04 -2.91 -20.01
C LEU A 249 -40.98 -3.93 -19.37
N LYS A 250 -40.57 -5.20 -19.25
CA LYS A 250 -41.34 -6.22 -18.53
C LYS A 250 -41.46 -5.90 -17.05
N GLU A 251 -40.36 -5.49 -16.42
CA GLU A 251 -40.34 -5.06 -15.02
C GLU A 251 -41.26 -3.87 -14.79
N ARG A 252 -41.18 -2.84 -15.64
CA ARG A 252 -42.08 -1.69 -15.62
C ARG A 252 -43.55 -2.10 -15.75
N GLN A 253 -43.87 -3.02 -16.66
CA GLN A 253 -45.24 -3.50 -16.85
C GLN A 253 -45.76 -4.20 -15.58
N LYS A 254 -44.94 -5.05 -14.96
CA LYS A 254 -45.27 -5.72 -13.71
C LYS A 254 -45.53 -4.72 -12.58
N LEU A 255 -44.62 -3.76 -12.37
CA LEU A 255 -44.78 -2.71 -11.36
C LEU A 255 -46.03 -1.85 -11.61
N THR A 256 -46.34 -1.57 -12.88
CA THR A 256 -47.54 -0.82 -13.26
C THR A 256 -48.82 -1.59 -12.91
N GLN A 257 -48.83 -2.89 -13.15
CA GLN A 257 -49.96 -3.75 -12.80
C GLN A 257 -50.15 -3.83 -11.27
N GLU A 258 -49.07 -4.10 -10.52
CA GLU A 258 -49.11 -4.16 -9.05
C GLU A 258 -49.58 -2.82 -8.44
N ARG A 259 -49.11 -1.68 -8.98
CA ARG A 259 -49.61 -0.36 -8.58
C ARG A 259 -51.10 -0.19 -8.89
N GLN A 260 -51.56 -0.67 -10.04
CA GLN A 260 -52.97 -0.55 -10.41
C GLN A 260 -53.88 -1.35 -9.47
N GLU A 261 -53.44 -2.55 -9.07
CA GLU A 261 -54.12 -3.35 -8.05
C GLU A 261 -54.16 -2.61 -6.72
N LEU A 262 -53.05 -2.01 -6.30
CA LEU A 262 -52.97 -1.22 -5.07
C LEU A 262 -53.91 0.00 -5.07
N LEU A 263 -54.04 0.70 -6.20
CA LEU A 263 -54.98 1.81 -6.35
C LEU A 263 -56.44 1.37 -6.16
N THR A 264 -56.81 0.15 -6.55
CA THR A 264 -58.16 -0.37 -6.28
C THR A 264 -58.40 -0.64 -4.78
N LEU A 265 -57.37 -1.06 -4.05
CA LEU A 265 -57.44 -1.27 -2.61
C LEU A 265 -57.53 0.06 -1.85
N ILE A 266 -56.83 1.08 -2.31
CA ILE A 266 -56.92 2.45 -1.77
C ILE A 266 -58.36 2.97 -1.89
N GLU A 267 -59.00 2.80 -3.04
CA GLU A 267 -60.40 3.24 -3.23
C GLU A 267 -61.36 2.49 -2.29
N ALA A 268 -61.18 1.17 -2.14
CA ALA A 268 -61.99 0.38 -1.21
C ALA A 268 -61.77 0.76 0.27
N ALA A 269 -60.56 1.21 0.65
CA ALA A 269 -60.28 1.72 1.99
C ALA A 269 -60.94 3.09 2.23
N LYS A 270 -60.93 3.97 1.22
CA LYS A 270 -61.63 5.27 1.23
C LYS A 270 -63.13 5.10 1.42
N GLU A 271 -63.75 4.16 0.70
CA GLU A 271 -65.18 3.84 0.83
C GLU A 271 -65.55 3.35 2.24
N LYS A 272 -64.61 2.68 2.93
CA LYS A 272 -64.79 2.19 4.31
C LYS A 272 -64.40 3.23 5.38
N HIS A 273 -63.91 4.41 4.97
CA HIS A 273 -63.37 5.43 5.85
C HIS A 273 -62.24 4.92 6.78
N ASP A 274 -61.42 3.99 6.28
CA ASP A 274 -60.27 3.43 7.00
C ASP A 274 -59.01 4.22 6.65
N VAL A 275 -58.78 5.31 7.39
CA VAL A 275 -57.69 6.27 7.13
C VAL A 275 -56.31 5.63 7.30
N ASP A 276 -56.11 4.80 8.32
CA ASP A 276 -54.82 4.15 8.58
C ASP A 276 -54.44 3.20 7.43
N THR A 277 -55.41 2.45 6.90
CA THR A 277 -55.19 1.57 5.75
C THR A 277 -55.00 2.36 4.46
N GLU A 278 -55.74 3.46 4.26
CA GLU A 278 -55.55 4.36 3.11
C GLU A 278 -54.13 4.92 3.07
N GLU A 279 -53.65 5.48 4.17
CA GLU A 279 -52.30 6.06 4.26
C GLU A 279 -51.21 5.03 3.96
N ALA A 280 -51.28 3.84 4.58
CA ALA A 280 -50.30 2.78 4.35
C ALA A 280 -50.26 2.29 2.89
N LEU A 281 -51.42 2.15 2.25
CA LEU A 281 -51.50 1.74 0.84
C LEU A 281 -51.04 2.87 -0.10
N GLN A 282 -51.30 4.13 0.24
CA GLN A 282 -50.85 5.29 -0.53
C GLN A 282 -49.32 5.41 -0.51
N GLU A 283 -48.67 5.24 0.65
CA GLU A 283 -47.21 5.22 0.75
C GLU A 283 -46.60 4.13 -0.16
N GLU A 284 -47.19 2.95 -0.19
CA GLU A 284 -46.71 1.85 -1.03
C GLU A 284 -46.95 2.16 -2.53
N SER A 285 -48.06 2.82 -2.89
CA SER A 285 -48.34 3.27 -4.27
C SER A 285 -47.34 4.32 -4.76
N ASP A 286 -46.95 5.22 -3.86
CA ASP A 286 -45.94 6.24 -4.14
C ASP A 286 -44.56 5.58 -4.35
N ARG A 287 -44.22 4.53 -3.59
CA ARG A 287 -43.02 3.71 -3.83
C ARG A 287 -43.04 3.06 -5.22
N TYR A 288 -44.14 2.44 -5.63
CA TYR A 288 -44.27 1.90 -6.98
C TYR A 288 -44.08 2.96 -8.06
N THR A 289 -44.59 4.17 -7.84
CA THR A 289 -44.42 5.29 -8.78
C THR A 289 -42.94 5.66 -8.98
N VAL A 290 -42.16 5.68 -7.90
CA VAL A 290 -40.71 5.90 -7.96
C VAL A 290 -40.02 4.77 -8.74
N LEU A 291 -40.38 3.51 -8.49
CA LEU A 291 -39.79 2.36 -9.18
C LEU A 291 -40.12 2.35 -10.68
N ILE A 292 -41.36 2.63 -11.06
CA ILE A 292 -41.80 2.74 -12.47
C ILE A 292 -40.98 3.82 -13.19
N LYS A 293 -40.87 5.01 -12.58
CA LYS A 293 -40.11 6.12 -13.14
C LYS A 293 -38.63 5.75 -13.31
N ARG A 294 -38.03 5.11 -12.31
CA ARG A 294 -36.64 4.62 -12.38
C ARG A 294 -36.43 3.64 -13.53
N ALA A 295 -37.37 2.71 -13.76
CA ALA A 295 -37.30 1.77 -14.88
C ALA A 295 -37.41 2.49 -16.24
N GLU A 296 -38.27 3.50 -16.36
CA GLU A 296 -38.41 4.32 -17.58
C GLU A 296 -37.16 5.15 -17.87
N ASP A 297 -36.60 5.81 -16.86
CA ASP A 297 -35.38 6.60 -17.00
C ASP A 297 -34.19 5.71 -17.35
N SER A 298 -34.10 4.51 -16.76
CA SER A 298 -33.08 3.51 -17.10
C SER A 298 -33.19 3.00 -18.54
N ALA A 299 -34.42 2.85 -19.07
CA ALA A 299 -34.62 2.45 -20.45
C ALA A 299 -34.27 3.57 -21.44
N LYS A 300 -34.60 4.84 -21.10
CA LYS A 300 -34.22 6.01 -21.91
C LYS A 300 -32.71 6.23 -21.93
N ALA A 301 -32.03 5.99 -20.80
CA ALA A 301 -30.59 6.17 -20.68
C ALA A 301 -29.76 5.24 -21.60
N LEU A 302 -30.35 4.16 -22.12
CA LEU A 302 -29.71 3.30 -23.11
C LEU A 302 -29.57 3.97 -24.48
N SER A 303 -30.36 5.02 -24.78
CA SER A 303 -30.27 5.78 -26.03
C SER A 303 -29.06 6.71 -26.02
N ILE A 304 -27.87 6.12 -26.05
CA ILE A 304 -26.60 6.83 -25.99
C ILE A 304 -25.64 6.29 -27.05
N SER A 305 -25.02 7.21 -27.79
CA SER A 305 -24.02 6.87 -28.80
C SER A 305 -22.67 6.54 -28.16
N MET A 306 -21.83 5.84 -28.90
CA MET A 306 -20.47 5.51 -28.47
C MET A 306 -19.66 6.75 -28.04
N THR A 307 -19.70 7.84 -28.82
CA THR A 307 -18.94 9.06 -28.49
C THR A 307 -19.36 9.65 -27.16
N ASN A 308 -20.68 9.66 -26.89
CA ASN A 308 -21.21 10.16 -25.63
C ASN A 308 -20.90 9.23 -24.45
N LEU A 309 -20.86 7.91 -24.68
CA LEU A 309 -20.43 6.94 -23.67
C LEU A 309 -18.98 7.18 -23.23
N ILE A 310 -18.06 7.34 -24.19
CA ILE A 310 -16.65 7.61 -23.90
C ILE A 310 -16.51 8.94 -23.17
N LEU A 311 -17.18 10.00 -23.64
CA LEU A 311 -17.14 11.30 -22.99
C LEU A 311 -17.65 11.25 -21.54
N LYS A 312 -18.78 10.57 -21.30
CA LYS A 312 -19.36 10.41 -19.96
C LYS A 312 -18.41 9.64 -19.04
N ARG A 313 -17.77 8.58 -19.55
CA ARG A 313 -16.76 7.81 -18.82
C ARG A 313 -15.56 8.70 -18.46
N ASP A 314 -15.02 9.44 -19.43
CA ASP A 314 -13.83 10.26 -19.24
C ASP A 314 -14.07 11.42 -18.25
N LEU A 315 -15.26 12.04 -18.29
CA LEU A 315 -15.69 13.03 -17.29
C LEU A 315 -15.75 12.42 -15.89
N ARG A 316 -16.37 11.23 -15.75
CA ARG A 316 -16.46 10.53 -14.47
C ARG A 316 -15.09 10.15 -13.92
N ILE A 317 -14.19 9.65 -14.77
CA ILE A 317 -12.80 9.35 -14.40
C ILE A 317 -12.11 10.63 -13.90
N ALA A 318 -12.30 11.76 -14.59
CA ALA A 318 -11.70 13.03 -14.20
C ALA A 318 -12.22 13.53 -12.84
N GLU A 319 -13.53 13.45 -12.60
CA GLU A 319 -14.16 13.78 -11.32
C GLU A 319 -13.62 12.90 -10.18
N MET A 320 -13.65 11.58 -10.35
CA MET A 320 -13.13 10.66 -9.33
C MET A 320 -11.63 10.86 -9.09
N THR A 321 -10.84 11.13 -10.15
CA THR A 321 -9.41 11.43 -9.99
C THR A 321 -9.18 12.71 -9.20
N LYS A 322 -10.04 13.72 -9.37
CA LYS A 322 -10.00 14.96 -8.60
C LYS A 322 -10.34 14.70 -7.13
N GLU A 323 -11.44 13.99 -6.86
CA GLU A 323 -11.85 13.61 -5.50
C GLU A 323 -10.76 12.79 -4.79
N MET A 324 -10.19 11.78 -5.46
CA MET A 324 -9.09 10.99 -4.91
C MET A 324 -7.87 11.85 -4.56
N ARG A 325 -7.54 12.85 -5.39
CA ARG A 325 -6.44 13.79 -5.07
C ARG A 325 -6.77 14.65 -3.86
N GLU A 326 -8.01 15.11 -3.73
CA GLU A 326 -8.44 15.91 -2.58
C GLU A 326 -8.35 15.09 -1.28
N VAL A 327 -8.86 13.86 -1.30
CA VAL A 327 -8.75 12.91 -0.18
C VAL A 327 -7.28 12.62 0.14
N GLN A 328 -6.45 12.33 -0.87
CA GLN A 328 -5.02 12.07 -0.66
C GLN A 328 -4.30 13.29 -0.05
N ASN A 329 -4.61 14.49 -0.52
CA ASN A 329 -4.07 15.73 0.02
C ASN A 329 -4.52 15.97 1.47
N GLU A 330 -5.78 15.67 1.79
CA GLU A 330 -6.32 15.76 3.15
C GLU A 330 -5.62 14.76 4.08
N TYR A 331 -5.46 13.50 3.66
CA TYR A 331 -4.69 12.50 4.40
C TYR A 331 -3.25 12.93 4.61
N GLU A 332 -2.58 13.44 3.57
CA GLU A 332 -1.21 13.93 3.69
C GLU A 332 -1.11 15.14 4.63
N MET A 333 -2.07 16.06 4.57
CA MET A 333 -2.16 17.20 5.47
C MET A 333 -2.38 16.75 6.92
N ASN A 334 -3.32 15.83 7.16
CA ASN A 334 -3.59 15.26 8.48
C ASN A 334 -2.37 14.54 9.04
N PHE A 335 -1.64 13.79 8.21
CA PHE A 335 -0.41 13.14 8.61
C PHE A 335 0.71 14.15 8.93
N ARG A 336 0.83 15.23 8.16
CA ARG A 336 1.76 16.34 8.46
C ARG A 336 1.38 17.05 9.77
N LEU A 337 0.10 17.32 10.00
CA LEU A 337 -0.39 17.92 11.25
C LEU A 337 -0.11 17.03 12.46
N MET A 338 -0.33 15.71 12.35
CA MET A 338 0.04 14.75 13.40
C MET A 338 1.54 14.79 13.72
N ARG A 339 2.41 14.82 12.69
CA ARG A 339 3.86 14.98 12.91
C ARG A 339 4.21 16.31 13.57
N LEU A 340 3.59 17.40 13.13
CA LEU A 340 3.81 18.72 13.74
C LEU A 340 3.38 18.72 15.21
N ASP A 341 2.26 18.10 15.55
CA ASP A 341 1.77 18.01 16.93
C ASP A 341 2.68 17.16 17.82
N GLN A 342 3.29 16.10 17.27
CA GLN A 342 4.33 15.32 17.97
C GLN A 342 5.63 16.09 18.21
N ILE A 343 5.99 17.00 17.30
CA ILE A 343 7.24 17.79 17.36
C ILE A 343 7.03 19.11 18.14
N LYS A 344 5.78 19.57 18.26
CA LYS A 344 5.40 20.81 18.97
C LYS A 344 5.92 20.92 20.41
N PRO A 345 5.92 19.86 21.25
CA PRO A 345 6.46 19.91 22.61
C PRO A 345 7.97 20.17 22.59
N TYR A 346 8.70 19.49 21.70
CA TYR A 346 10.14 19.68 21.51
C TYR A 346 10.48 21.08 21.02
N MET A 347 9.69 21.63 20.09
CA MET A 347 9.87 22.99 19.59
C MET A 347 9.58 24.04 20.67
N LEU A 348 8.58 23.80 21.51
CA LEU A 348 8.26 24.67 22.65
C LEU A 348 9.36 24.62 23.72
N GLU A 349 9.94 23.45 23.96
CA GLU A 349 11.07 23.26 24.88
C GLU A 349 12.35 23.91 24.35
N LEU A 350 12.62 23.80 23.04
CA LEU A 350 13.71 24.51 22.35
C LEU A 350 13.52 26.03 22.36
N ALA A 351 12.28 26.52 22.18
CA ALA A 351 11.98 27.95 22.25
C ALA A 351 12.18 28.50 23.67
N ARG A 352 11.74 27.76 24.70
CA ARG A 352 12.01 28.09 26.11
C ARG A 352 13.51 28.06 26.40
N ALA A 353 14.25 27.08 25.88
CA ALA A 353 15.70 27.03 26.02
C ALA A 353 16.40 28.21 25.33
N ASN A 354 15.89 28.67 24.18
CA ASN A 354 16.40 29.86 23.47
C ASN A 354 16.06 31.17 24.18
N GLU A 355 14.85 31.32 24.74
CA GLU A 355 14.51 32.48 25.60
C GLU A 355 15.38 32.50 26.87
N THR A 356 15.64 31.33 27.45
CA THR A 356 16.59 31.17 28.57
C THR A 356 18.01 31.51 28.13
N MET A 357 18.44 31.10 26.92
CA MET A 357 19.73 31.49 26.36
C MET A 357 19.85 32.99 26.10
N GLN A 358 18.80 33.65 25.60
CA GLN A 358 18.80 35.11 25.40
C GLN A 358 18.78 35.88 26.73
N SER A 359 18.06 35.37 27.74
CA SER A 359 18.13 35.90 29.12
C SER A 359 19.54 35.73 29.69
N ASN A 360 20.18 34.58 29.44
CA ASN A 360 21.56 34.34 29.82
C ASN A 360 22.56 35.18 28.98
N GLU A 361 22.21 35.57 27.75
CA GLU A 361 23.00 36.44 26.86
C GLU A 361 22.99 37.90 27.33
N VAL A 362 21.89 38.34 27.93
CA VAL A 362 21.78 39.63 28.63
C VAL A 362 22.56 39.60 29.96
N GLU A 363 22.50 38.51 30.72
CA GLU A 363 23.37 38.30 31.90
C GLU A 363 24.87 38.15 31.54
N LEU A 364 25.19 37.72 30.31
CA LEU A 364 26.56 37.59 29.78
C LEU A 364 27.25 38.93 29.50
N GLN A 365 26.51 40.04 29.31
CA GLN A 365 27.13 41.37 29.22
C GLN A 365 27.59 41.90 30.58
N GLU A 366 26.98 41.45 31.67
CA GLU A 366 27.32 41.88 33.04
C GLU A 366 28.41 41.00 33.70
N PHE A 367 28.88 39.95 33.03
CA PHE A 367 29.85 38.98 33.58
C PHE A 367 31.20 38.99 32.85
N GLN A 368 31.79 40.18 32.64
CA GLN A 368 33.16 40.32 32.10
C GLN A 368 34.29 40.01 33.09
N ASP A 369 33.99 39.56 34.31
CA ASP A 369 35.02 39.18 35.30
C ASP A 369 35.02 37.67 35.60
N GLY A 370 35.56 36.88 34.66
CA GLY A 370 36.28 35.63 34.95
C GLY A 370 35.51 34.34 35.31
N LYS A 371 35.64 33.34 34.42
CA LYS A 371 35.49 31.86 34.55
C LYS A 371 34.16 31.16 34.19
N ARG A 372 34.38 30.04 33.45
CA ARG A 372 33.57 28.83 33.13
C ARG A 372 32.51 28.92 32.03
N MET A 373 32.73 28.12 30.96
CA MET A 373 31.74 27.73 29.96
C MET A 373 31.24 26.31 30.27
N GLU A 374 29.93 26.13 30.45
CA GLU A 374 29.27 24.82 30.41
C GLU A 374 28.57 24.66 29.05
N LEU A 375 29.00 23.68 28.25
CA LEU A 375 28.31 23.29 27.02
C LEU A 375 27.33 22.17 27.37
N GLY A 376 26.04 22.51 27.34
CA GLY A 376 24.91 21.64 27.69
C GLY A 376 24.77 20.40 26.82
N CYS A 377 24.29 19.34 27.46
CA CYS A 377 24.07 17.99 26.95
C CYS A 377 22.87 17.91 26.00
N LEU A 378 22.95 17.14 24.91
CA LEU A 378 21.81 16.80 24.05
C LEU A 378 21.37 15.35 24.26
N ILE A 379 20.05 15.20 24.40
CA ILE A 379 19.29 14.00 24.77
C ILE A 379 19.23 13.02 23.57
N ALA A 380 19.44 11.73 23.86
CA ALA A 380 19.19 10.63 22.92
C ALA A 380 17.71 10.26 22.92
N VAL A 381 17.10 10.14 21.73
CA VAL A 381 15.79 9.48 21.58
C VAL A 381 15.79 8.48 20.41
N SER A 382 15.23 7.31 20.75
CA SER A 382 14.63 6.23 19.97
C SER A 382 15.51 5.36 19.06
N ASP A 383 15.91 4.21 19.61
CA ASP A 383 15.36 2.94 19.13
C ASP A 383 15.18 1.94 20.30
N GLN A 384 14.29 0.96 20.12
CA GLN A 384 13.87 0.02 21.16
C GLN A 384 14.93 -1.05 21.46
N ARG A 385 16.02 -0.71 22.14
CA ARG A 385 16.89 -1.69 22.83
C ARG A 385 17.34 -1.17 24.19
N THR A 386 16.42 -1.17 25.14
CA THR A 386 16.67 -0.86 26.55
C THR A 386 17.67 -1.85 27.18
N ALA A 387 18.94 -1.46 27.28
CA ALA A 387 19.88 -2.08 28.21
C ALA A 387 19.74 -1.39 29.59
N TRP A 388 18.96 -2.00 30.51
CA TRP A 388 18.92 -1.58 31.91
C TRP A 388 20.15 -2.12 32.64
N ILE A 389 20.92 -1.23 33.28
CA ILE A 389 22.30 -1.51 33.71
C ILE A 389 22.41 -2.02 35.16
N ALA A 390 21.59 -1.57 36.11
CA ALA A 390 21.27 -2.20 37.40
C ALA A 390 20.37 -1.27 38.22
N ARG A 391 19.60 -1.82 39.17
CA ARG A 391 18.80 -1.09 40.16
C ARG A 391 19.14 -1.61 41.55
N TYR A 392 19.36 -0.71 42.50
CA TYR A 392 19.51 -1.07 43.91
C TYR A 392 18.14 -1.10 44.58
N GLU A 393 17.77 -2.23 45.17
CA GLU A 393 16.49 -2.40 45.85
C GLU A 393 16.66 -3.37 47.02
N ASN A 394 16.13 -3.00 48.19
CA ASN A 394 16.13 -3.84 49.40
C ASN A 394 17.54 -4.34 49.80
N ASN A 395 18.51 -3.42 49.86
CA ASN A 395 19.92 -3.72 50.15
C ASN A 395 20.61 -4.72 49.20
N ASN A 396 20.07 -4.93 47.99
CA ASN A 396 20.67 -5.78 46.97
C ASN A 396 20.64 -5.12 45.59
N TRP A 397 21.68 -5.35 44.80
CA TRP A 397 21.73 -4.93 43.40
C TRP A 397 21.01 -5.95 42.50
N ARG A 398 20.14 -5.45 41.62
CA ARG A 398 19.42 -6.24 40.60
C ARG A 398 19.76 -5.73 39.21
N TRP A 399 20.12 -6.63 38.30
CA TRP A 399 20.48 -6.32 36.90
C TRP A 399 19.37 -6.81 35.96
N SER A 400 19.32 -6.28 34.74
CA SER A 400 18.44 -6.86 33.71
C SER A 400 18.90 -8.29 33.38
N ALA A 401 17.95 -9.19 33.10
CA ALA A 401 18.26 -10.59 32.76
C ALA A 401 19.21 -10.72 31.55
N THR A 402 19.25 -9.68 30.72
CA THR A 402 20.13 -9.59 29.56
C THR A 402 21.50 -8.99 29.85
N PHE A 403 21.75 -8.39 31.03
CA PHE A 403 23.02 -7.73 31.35
C PHE A 403 24.20 -8.71 31.37
N GLU A 404 24.09 -9.81 32.13
CA GLU A 404 25.16 -10.82 32.20
C GLU A 404 25.42 -11.48 30.84
N ARG A 405 24.39 -11.58 30.00
CA ARG A 405 24.50 -12.11 28.64
C ARG A 405 25.34 -11.22 27.72
N HIS A 406 25.29 -9.89 27.91
CA HIS A 406 25.99 -8.94 27.05
C HIS A 406 27.33 -8.47 27.63
N TYR A 407 27.50 -8.53 28.96
CA TYR A 407 28.72 -8.12 29.67
C TYR A 407 29.10 -9.14 30.77
N PRO A 408 29.42 -10.40 30.40
CA PRO A 408 29.68 -11.47 31.36
C PRO A 408 30.90 -11.21 32.24
N GLU A 409 31.98 -10.66 31.66
CA GLU A 409 33.21 -10.35 32.41
C GLU A 409 32.99 -9.19 33.39
N LEU A 410 32.30 -8.11 32.97
CA LEU A 410 31.95 -7.03 33.88
C LEU A 410 31.01 -7.50 35.00
N ALA A 411 30.03 -8.35 34.69
CA ALA A 411 29.15 -8.92 35.69
C ALA A 411 29.93 -9.75 36.73
N LYS A 412 30.92 -10.52 36.30
CA LYS A 412 31.82 -11.28 37.17
C LYS A 412 32.68 -10.35 38.04
N GLU A 413 33.21 -9.26 37.48
CA GLU A 413 34.00 -8.26 38.20
C GLU A 413 33.16 -7.54 39.26
N ILE A 414 31.95 -7.10 38.93
CA ILE A 414 31.08 -6.40 39.90
C ILE A 414 30.62 -7.37 41.00
N LYS A 415 30.38 -8.65 40.70
CA LYS A 415 30.12 -9.68 41.73
C LYS A 415 31.33 -9.90 42.66
N SER A 416 32.54 -9.73 42.15
CA SER A 416 33.79 -9.99 42.89
C SER A 416 34.22 -8.79 43.75
N TYR A 417 34.07 -7.57 43.22
CA TYR A 417 34.60 -6.35 43.84
C TYR A 417 33.52 -5.46 44.44
N GLY A 418 32.24 -5.76 44.18
CA GLY A 418 31.09 -4.99 44.62
C GLY A 418 30.87 -3.74 43.76
N LEU A 419 29.60 -3.42 43.47
CA LEU A 419 29.25 -2.22 42.71
C LEU A 419 29.56 -0.92 43.47
N ASN A 420 29.52 -0.96 44.80
CA ASN A 420 29.80 0.21 45.65
C ASN A 420 31.25 0.70 45.55
N ALA A 421 32.16 -0.15 45.05
CA ALA A 421 33.56 0.19 44.81
C ALA A 421 33.81 0.65 43.36
N VAL A 422 32.79 0.72 42.51
CA VAL A 422 32.90 1.20 41.13
C VAL A 422 32.86 2.72 41.12
N ARG A 423 33.98 3.34 40.73
CA ARG A 423 34.13 4.80 40.66
C ARG A 423 33.73 5.37 39.31
N LEU A 424 33.94 4.62 38.23
CA LEU A 424 33.61 5.03 36.86
C LEU A 424 33.33 3.80 36.01
N CYS A 425 32.21 3.80 35.28
CA CYS A 425 31.83 2.73 34.36
C CYS A 425 31.29 3.33 33.06
N ALA A 426 31.85 2.95 31.92
CA ALA A 426 31.46 3.41 30.60
C ALA A 426 31.27 2.22 29.66
N PHE A 427 30.12 2.18 28.97
CA PHE A 427 29.77 1.14 28.02
C PHE A 427 29.98 1.64 26.59
N GLY A 428 30.56 0.80 25.74
CA GLY A 428 30.70 1.06 24.32
C GLY A 428 29.57 0.42 23.50
N PRO A 429 29.24 0.98 22.33
CA PRO A 429 28.27 0.39 21.40
C PRO A 429 28.81 -0.86 20.69
N GLY A 430 27.92 -1.80 20.36
CA GLY A 430 28.17 -2.92 19.45
C GLY A 430 28.37 -4.30 20.12
N PRO A 431 28.25 -5.41 19.37
CA PRO A 431 28.46 -6.75 19.88
C PRO A 431 29.96 -7.00 20.14
N GLY A 432 30.32 -7.31 21.39
CA GLY A 432 31.69 -7.70 21.76
C GLY A 432 32.29 -7.01 22.99
N GLU A 433 31.54 -6.91 24.09
CA GLU A 433 32.10 -6.70 25.45
C GLU A 433 32.95 -5.44 25.65
N ARG A 434 32.66 -4.34 24.96
CA ARG A 434 33.46 -3.10 25.10
C ARG A 434 32.99 -2.28 26.28
N TYR A 435 33.72 -2.35 27.38
CA TYR A 435 33.47 -1.54 28.55
C TYR A 435 34.77 -1.10 29.23
N TYR A 436 34.69 0.05 29.91
CA TYR A 436 35.71 0.51 30.83
C TYR A 436 35.10 0.62 32.21
N THR A 437 35.74 0.01 33.19
CA THR A 437 35.33 0.13 34.58
C THR A 437 36.55 0.31 35.49
N GLY A 438 36.45 1.28 36.40
CA GLY A 438 37.47 1.60 37.38
C GLY A 438 36.96 1.38 38.79
N TRP A 439 37.70 0.59 39.58
CA TRP A 439 37.49 0.40 41.00
C TRP A 439 38.55 1.16 41.81
N ASP A 440 38.29 1.36 43.10
CA ASP A 440 39.16 2.14 43.99
C ASP A 440 40.59 1.58 44.11
N GLU A 441 40.80 0.27 43.92
CA GLU A 441 42.12 -0.38 44.12
C GLU A 441 42.75 -0.95 42.83
N PHE A 442 42.01 -1.07 41.72
CA PHE A 442 42.52 -1.54 40.42
C PHE A 442 41.57 -1.16 39.26
N ARG A 443 42.10 -1.14 38.03
CA ARG A 443 41.33 -0.84 36.81
C ARG A 443 41.35 -2.05 35.89
N ILE A 444 40.18 -2.51 35.47
CA ILE A 444 40.05 -3.64 34.54
C ILE A 444 39.47 -3.12 33.22
N TYR A 445 40.04 -3.60 32.11
CA TYR A 445 39.76 -3.11 30.77
C TYR A 445 39.39 -4.29 29.86
N SER A 446 38.14 -4.34 29.38
CA SER A 446 37.80 -5.15 28.20
C SER A 446 37.56 -4.20 27.03
N CYS A 447 38.64 -3.73 26.42
CA CYS A 447 38.64 -2.71 25.37
C CYS A 447 39.73 -2.99 24.33
N SER A 448 39.74 -2.19 23.24
CA SER A 448 40.72 -2.34 22.17
C SER A 448 42.17 -2.26 22.69
N PRO A 449 43.13 -3.00 22.09
CA PRO A 449 44.54 -2.96 22.51
C PRO A 449 45.13 -1.54 22.51
N LYS A 450 44.66 -0.67 21.61
CA LYS A 450 45.07 0.73 21.52
C LYS A 450 44.56 1.57 22.70
N PHE A 451 43.30 1.39 23.09
CA PHE A 451 42.76 2.03 24.30
C PHE A 451 43.51 1.56 25.55
N THR A 452 43.73 0.25 25.68
CA THR A 452 44.49 -0.33 26.79
C THR A 452 45.91 0.23 26.87
N LYS A 453 46.58 0.42 25.72
CA LYS A 453 47.90 1.06 25.66
C LYS A 453 47.86 2.54 26.06
N ALA A 454 46.87 3.29 25.58
CA ALA A 454 46.68 4.70 25.96
C ALA A 454 46.47 4.84 27.47
N MET A 455 45.64 3.98 28.06
CA MET A 455 45.36 3.97 29.49
C MET A 455 46.57 3.56 30.34
N LYS A 456 47.38 2.59 29.91
CA LYS A 456 48.67 2.27 30.56
C LYS A 456 49.64 3.46 30.51
N SER A 457 49.68 4.19 29.40
CA SER A 457 50.52 5.39 29.27
C SER A 457 50.08 6.52 30.20
N ILE A 458 48.77 6.73 30.35
CA ILE A 458 48.21 7.72 31.30
C ILE A 458 48.55 7.31 32.74
N LYS A 459 48.44 6.02 33.08
CA LYS A 459 48.71 5.51 34.43
C LYS A 459 50.19 5.59 34.83
N ASN A 460 51.10 5.33 33.89
CA ASN A 460 52.54 5.31 34.18
C ASN A 460 53.14 6.71 34.29
N ASN A 461 52.36 7.77 34.03
CA ASN A 461 52.77 9.15 34.22
C ASN A 461 52.39 9.59 35.64
N SER A 462 53.39 9.71 36.51
CA SER A 462 53.21 10.09 37.92
C SER A 462 52.62 11.49 38.12
N SER A 463 52.57 12.33 37.08
CA SER A 463 51.98 13.67 37.15
C SER A 463 50.46 13.70 36.91
N ILE A 464 49.84 12.56 36.54
CA ILE A 464 48.41 12.46 36.24
C ILE A 464 47.64 11.94 37.47
N GLY A 465 46.74 12.77 38.01
CA GLY A 465 45.98 12.49 39.22
C GLY A 465 44.74 11.60 39.03
N SER A 466 43.97 11.74 37.94
CA SER A 466 42.82 10.86 37.66
C SER A 466 42.27 10.96 36.22
N VAL A 467 41.54 9.94 35.78
CA VAL A 467 40.74 9.99 34.52
C VAL A 467 39.43 10.68 34.83
N ILE A 468 39.05 11.64 33.98
CA ILE A 468 37.91 12.54 34.20
C ILE A 468 36.71 12.10 33.36
N ALA A 469 36.95 11.77 32.08
CA ALA A 469 35.90 11.34 31.18
C ALA A 469 36.42 10.32 30.16
N VAL A 470 35.58 9.36 29.80
CA VAL A 470 35.84 8.36 28.76
C VAL A 470 34.62 8.30 27.84
N ALA A 471 34.85 8.44 26.53
CA ALA A 471 33.84 8.34 25.50
C ALA A 471 34.22 7.26 24.50
N PHE A 472 33.31 6.33 24.22
CA PHE A 472 33.44 5.32 23.18
C PHE A 472 32.54 5.65 22.00
N GLY A 473 33.07 5.54 20.79
CA GLY A 473 32.34 5.82 19.54
C GLY A 473 32.14 4.58 18.67
N HIS A 474 31.78 4.81 17.40
CA HIS A 474 31.61 3.76 16.41
C HIS A 474 32.92 2.96 16.19
N GLY A 475 32.81 1.65 16.03
CA GLY A 475 33.97 0.78 15.96
C GLY A 475 34.74 0.76 17.29
N SER A 476 36.08 0.81 17.24
CA SER A 476 36.92 0.84 18.46
C SER A 476 37.47 2.23 18.76
N SER A 477 36.74 3.26 18.32
CA SER A 477 37.11 4.65 18.54
C SER A 477 36.85 5.11 19.98
N PHE A 478 37.70 6.02 20.46
CA PHE A 478 37.60 6.54 21.82
C PHE A 478 38.19 7.95 21.96
N LEU A 479 37.75 8.64 23.01
CA LEU A 479 38.34 9.86 23.54
C LEU A 479 38.39 9.77 25.07
N VAL A 480 39.54 10.08 25.67
CA VAL A 480 39.77 10.06 27.11
C VAL A 480 40.29 11.42 27.55
N SER A 481 39.72 11.95 28.62
CA SER A 481 40.25 13.11 29.33
C SER A 481 40.75 12.71 30.72
N TYR A 482 41.84 13.33 31.16
CA TYR A 482 42.50 13.07 32.44
C TYR A 482 43.07 14.35 33.04
N GLY A 483 43.13 14.41 34.37
CA GLY A 483 43.64 15.55 35.12
C GLY A 483 45.05 15.32 35.64
N PHE A 484 45.88 16.37 35.59
CA PHE A 484 47.19 16.43 36.23
C PHE A 484 47.08 16.95 37.67
N GLU A 485 48.07 16.65 38.51
CA GLU A 485 48.10 17.09 39.93
C GLU A 485 48.08 18.62 40.10
N ASN A 486 48.57 19.36 39.09
CA ASN A 486 48.53 20.82 39.05
C ASN A 486 47.19 21.42 38.60
N GLY A 487 46.16 20.58 38.40
CA GLY A 487 44.80 20.99 38.01
C GLY A 487 44.58 21.21 36.52
N HIS A 488 45.60 21.04 35.67
CA HIS A 488 45.44 21.06 34.21
C HIS A 488 44.80 19.77 33.70
N LEU A 489 44.04 19.85 32.60
CA LEU A 489 43.44 18.68 31.96
C LEU A 489 44.15 18.37 30.65
N GLY A 490 44.50 17.09 30.46
CA GLY A 490 44.98 16.54 29.21
C GLY A 490 43.95 15.59 28.60
N TRP A 491 44.12 15.25 27.33
CA TRP A 491 43.23 14.32 26.63
C TRP A 491 43.96 13.52 25.55
N THR A 492 43.42 12.35 25.23
CA THR A 492 43.95 11.45 24.19
C THR A 492 42.81 10.74 23.45
N HIS A 493 43.00 10.44 22.18
CA HIS A 493 41.95 9.86 21.33
C HIS A 493 42.50 8.95 20.22
N ASP A 494 41.66 8.02 19.78
CA ASP A 494 41.78 7.35 18.47
C ASP A 494 40.37 7.29 17.86
N LEU A 495 40.10 8.12 16.86
CA LEU A 495 38.76 8.25 16.27
C LEU A 495 38.55 7.38 15.03
N GLN A 496 39.56 6.62 14.60
CA GLN A 496 39.50 5.62 13.52
C GLN A 496 38.89 6.09 12.19
N GLY A 497 38.90 7.41 11.92
CA GLY A 497 38.33 8.00 10.71
C GLY A 497 36.83 8.33 10.79
N TYR A 498 36.11 7.85 11.81
CA TYR A 498 34.64 8.04 11.91
C TYR A 498 34.21 9.48 12.23
N TYR A 499 35.07 10.24 12.92
CA TYR A 499 34.76 11.63 13.34
C TYR A 499 35.76 12.63 12.75
N PRO A 500 35.73 12.89 11.43
CA PRO A 500 36.76 13.67 10.74
C PRO A 500 36.83 15.12 11.22
N SER A 501 35.69 15.76 11.51
CA SER A 501 35.63 17.14 12.02
C SER A 501 36.18 17.25 13.43
N LEU A 502 35.81 16.34 14.33
CA LEU A 502 36.32 16.28 15.70
C LEU A 502 37.83 15.99 15.69
N ASN A 503 38.29 15.06 14.86
CA ASN A 503 39.71 14.75 14.74
C ASN A 503 40.51 15.97 14.24
N ARG A 504 39.98 16.73 13.27
CA ARG A 504 40.59 17.97 12.77
C ARG A 504 40.70 19.02 13.89
N PHE A 505 39.63 19.22 14.66
CA PHE A 505 39.59 20.16 15.77
C PHE A 505 40.60 19.77 16.87
N LEU A 506 40.59 18.52 17.33
CA LEU A 506 41.54 18.06 18.35
C LEU A 506 43.00 18.23 17.88
N ASN A 507 43.30 17.85 16.63
CA ASN A 507 44.64 18.02 16.08
C ASN A 507 45.06 19.49 15.94
N SER A 508 44.14 20.42 15.66
CA SER A 508 44.48 21.86 15.68
C SER A 508 44.75 22.37 17.10
N GLN A 509 44.06 21.84 18.11
CA GLN A 509 44.30 22.24 19.50
C GLN A 509 45.65 21.73 20.05
N LYS A 510 46.09 20.53 19.65
CA LYS A 510 47.45 20.04 19.97
C LYS A 510 48.54 20.96 19.43
N LYS A 511 48.34 21.54 18.23
CA LYS A 511 49.28 22.51 17.64
C LYS A 511 49.33 23.83 18.39
N LEU A 512 48.27 24.17 19.14
CA LEU A 512 48.14 25.40 19.92
C LEU A 512 48.56 25.23 21.39
N GLY A 513 49.05 24.05 21.78
CA GLY A 513 49.55 23.77 23.14
C GLY A 513 48.47 23.35 24.14
N ASP A 514 47.47 22.58 23.71
CA ASP A 514 46.40 22.03 24.57
C ASP A 514 45.64 23.10 25.37
N LYS A 515 45.30 24.21 24.73
CA LYS A 515 44.55 25.34 25.32
C LYS A 515 43.10 25.01 25.70
N ILE A 516 42.65 23.77 25.48
CA ILE A 516 41.30 23.32 25.79
C ILE A 516 41.33 22.18 26.80
N SER A 517 40.42 22.26 27.77
CA SER A 517 40.22 21.23 28.79
C SER A 517 38.91 20.51 28.54
N ILE A 518 38.96 19.21 28.25
CA ILE A 518 37.77 18.39 28.00
C ILE A 518 37.29 17.83 29.33
N HIS A 519 36.12 18.27 29.81
CA HIS A 519 35.59 17.81 31.11
C HIS A 519 34.59 16.66 30.96
N ALA A 520 33.88 16.61 29.83
CA ALA A 520 33.00 15.53 29.44
C ALA A 520 32.97 15.42 27.91
N ALA A 521 32.74 14.22 27.40
CA ALA A 521 32.57 13.99 25.97
C ALA A 521 31.67 12.77 25.75
N THR A 522 30.91 12.80 24.66
CA THR A 522 30.20 11.64 24.11
C THR A 522 30.50 11.56 22.61
N LEU A 523 30.52 10.35 22.06
CA LEU A 523 30.73 10.12 20.64
C LEU A 523 29.49 9.43 20.09
N ASP A 524 29.01 9.86 18.92
CA ASP A 524 27.86 9.22 18.27
C ASP A 524 28.20 7.78 17.87
N PRO A 525 27.62 6.76 18.51
CA PRO A 525 27.98 5.37 18.31
C PRO A 525 27.64 4.82 16.93
N PHE A 526 26.78 5.50 16.15
CA PHE A 526 26.30 5.05 14.84
C PHE A 526 26.98 5.78 13.68
N SER A 527 27.99 6.61 13.98
CA SER A 527 28.71 7.37 12.96
C SER A 527 29.51 6.45 12.01
N SER A 528 28.97 6.22 10.81
CA SER A 528 29.62 5.46 9.72
C SER A 528 30.33 6.35 8.69
N ALA A 529 30.31 7.67 8.90
CA ALA A 529 30.63 8.71 7.92
C ALA A 529 32.11 8.85 7.52
N GLY A 530 32.96 7.83 7.73
CA GLY A 530 34.41 7.92 7.58
C GLY A 530 35.07 6.97 6.57
N LEU A 531 34.34 5.98 6.01
CA LEU A 531 34.94 4.92 5.17
C LEU A 531 34.53 4.96 3.69
N VAL A 532 33.87 6.02 3.23
CA VAL A 532 33.66 6.24 1.79
C VAL A 532 34.77 7.14 1.27
N GLY A 533 35.88 6.54 0.86
CA GLY A 533 37.05 7.29 0.37
C GLY A 533 38.20 6.38 -0.03
N GLY A 534 38.05 5.71 -1.17
CA GLY A 534 39.10 4.91 -1.81
C GLY A 534 38.55 4.17 -3.03
N ASN A 535 38.18 4.92 -4.07
CA ASN A 535 38.25 4.41 -5.44
C ASN A 535 39.69 4.51 -5.93
#